data_AF-A0A537ZFY3-F1
#
_entry.id   AF-A0A537ZFY3-F1
#
_cell.length_a   1.000
_cell.length_b   1.000
_cell.length_c   1.000
_cell.angle_alpha   90.00
_cell.angle_beta   90.00
_cell.angle_gamma   90.00
#
_symmetry.space_group_name_H-M   'P 1'
#
loop_
_entity.id
_entity.type
_entity.pdbx_description
1 polymer ?
#
loop_
_entity_poly.entity_id
_entity_poly.type
_entity_poly.pdbx_seq_one_letter_code
_entity_poly.pdbx_strand_id
1 'polypeptide(L)'
;MAGASPDAMRVPTGCPKTARELWTEGQRHRAAAGPPSITVQRHVATEEHDRRPEPGLARELATVAASSANRGLHLDMIAAVIDGGGLDRLAELASTEAGAPVAIVVPRLGDAVAPPSAAGEDDLRRLRHFVRARVAGRPAELPDLVTAETSVTTGDEVVGAVLLLADPGSEPAPGAEVLGVTAMATLTELAVAAAREEADEAMRSSLIELVRGNAELSDEDVLRRAHRLGTDLSGGAVALCAELTGQRPRHVIGIIREQAPQALAEHLDDRIYALLPSDGADGGGEGPLASAGRLVEALAPYATVGFSSFCTQPRLFHRAIAEAELVVDVLGHEAGEAGEDIRSSTYRLLINTLASRPEEVVQFYEETVAPLVRYDEQYRTDLVGTVEAYLRHNCNMNSTASAIYAHRHTVAYRLERVRELTGLDPMTSEDRERLGLGLKAYRIIAPRLPR
;
A
#
# COMPACT_ATOMS: atom_id res chain seq x y z
N MET A 1 54.62 3.83 47.86
CA MET A 1 54.50 2.49 47.23
C MET A 1 53.57 2.66 46.03
N ALA A 2 54.18 2.74 44.84
CA ALA A 2 53.94 1.87 43.67
C ALA A 2 52.64 2.23 42.91
N GLY A 3 52.61 2.75 41.67
CA GLY A 3 53.57 2.77 40.57
C GLY A 3 53.13 1.77 39.49
N ALA A 4 52.66 2.25 38.32
CA ALA A 4 52.71 1.53 37.04
C ALA A 4 52.29 2.42 35.86
N SER A 5 53.12 2.44 34.82
CA SER A 5 52.93 3.07 33.50
C SER A 5 51.76 2.49 32.70
N PRO A 6 51.23 3.23 31.70
CA PRO A 6 50.42 2.64 30.65
C PRO A 6 51.32 2.03 29.56
N ASP A 7 51.22 0.72 29.38
CA ASP A 7 51.94 -0.04 28.38
C ASP A 7 51.26 0.08 27.01
N ALA A 8 52.09 0.24 25.97
CA ALA A 8 51.68 0.56 24.62
C ALA A 8 51.17 -0.69 23.89
N MET A 9 49.88 -0.73 23.56
CA MET A 9 49.31 -1.75 22.68
C MET A 9 49.55 -1.37 21.22
N ARG A 10 50.57 -1.98 20.60
CA ARG A 10 50.82 -1.91 19.16
C ARG A 10 49.64 -2.55 18.40
N VAL A 11 48.95 -1.75 17.61
CA VAL A 11 48.01 -2.20 16.57
C VAL A 11 48.83 -2.69 15.36
N PRO A 12 48.58 -3.88 14.79
CA PRO A 12 49.21 -4.27 13.54
C PRO A 12 48.55 -3.51 12.39
N THR A 13 49.34 -2.71 11.67
CA THR A 13 48.98 -2.12 10.39
C THR A 13 48.97 -3.20 9.31
N GLY A 14 47.81 -3.80 9.08
CA GLY A 14 47.50 -4.61 7.89
C GLY A 14 46.38 -3.96 7.10
N CYS A 15 46.62 -3.58 5.84
CA CYS A 15 45.58 -3.09 4.93
C CYS A 15 44.40 -4.09 4.87
N PRO A 16 43.15 -3.63 4.91
CA PRO A 16 42.01 -4.51 4.69
C PRO A 16 41.99 -4.96 3.22
N LYS A 17 42.06 -6.28 3.01
CA LYS A 17 41.87 -6.90 1.69
C LYS A 17 40.47 -6.58 1.17
N THR A 18 40.37 -6.22 -0.10
CA THR A 18 39.08 -5.88 -0.72
C THR A 18 38.24 -7.15 -0.95
N ALA A 19 36.91 -7.01 -0.96
CA ALA A 19 35.96 -8.11 -1.17
C ALA A 19 36.23 -8.95 -2.44
N ARG A 20 36.96 -8.38 -3.41
CA ARG A 20 37.38 -9.04 -4.64
C ARG A 20 38.47 -10.09 -4.43
N GLU A 21 39.35 -9.92 -3.44
CA GLU A 21 40.44 -10.85 -3.13
C GLU A 21 39.95 -12.09 -2.37
N LEU A 22 38.97 -11.92 -1.47
CA LEU A 22 38.31 -13.03 -0.75
C LEU A 22 37.50 -13.93 -1.71
N TRP A 23 36.96 -13.36 -2.78
CA TRP A 23 36.19 -14.10 -3.78
C TRP A 23 37.08 -14.99 -4.67
N THR A 24 38.31 -14.54 -4.99
CA THR A 24 39.28 -15.32 -5.77
C THR A 24 39.94 -16.46 -4.99
N GLU A 25 40.10 -16.34 -3.67
CA GLU A 25 40.62 -17.43 -2.82
C GLU A 25 39.58 -18.56 -2.66
N GLY A 26 38.29 -18.22 -2.55
CA GLY A 26 37.19 -19.19 -2.49
C GLY A 26 36.96 -19.96 -3.81
N GLN A 27 37.28 -19.35 -4.95
CA GLN A 27 37.21 -20.00 -6.27
C GLN A 27 38.32 -21.05 -6.48
N ARG A 28 39.51 -20.90 -5.87
CA ARG A 28 40.58 -21.90 -5.96
C ARG A 28 40.30 -23.16 -5.15
N HIS A 29 39.55 -23.05 -4.03
CA HIS A 29 39.13 -24.21 -3.24
C HIS A 29 37.95 -24.99 -3.85
N ARG A 30 37.17 -24.38 -4.76
CA ARG A 30 36.05 -25.05 -5.45
C ARG A 30 36.43 -25.82 -6.71
N ALA A 31 37.64 -25.63 -7.26
CA ALA A 31 38.10 -26.31 -8.47
C ALA A 31 38.76 -27.69 -8.22
N ALA A 32 38.85 -28.15 -6.98
CA ALA A 32 39.46 -29.45 -6.61
C ALA A 32 38.46 -30.54 -6.21
N ALA A 33 37.15 -30.27 -6.25
CA ALA A 33 36.11 -31.26 -6.00
C ALA A 33 35.31 -31.49 -7.27
N GLY A 34 35.62 -32.58 -7.98
CA GLY A 34 34.80 -33.07 -9.09
C GLY A 34 33.36 -33.39 -8.64
N PRO A 35 32.41 -33.52 -9.58
CA PRO A 35 31.01 -33.79 -9.23
C PRO A 35 30.91 -35.11 -8.46
N PRO A 36 30.00 -35.23 -7.48
CA PRO A 36 29.82 -36.49 -6.76
C PRO A 36 29.29 -37.56 -7.74
N SER A 37 30.16 -38.49 -8.13
CA SER A 37 29.77 -39.72 -8.80
C SER A 37 29.21 -40.67 -7.75
N ILE A 38 27.89 -40.90 -7.78
CA ILE A 38 27.27 -41.97 -7.00
C ILE A 38 27.56 -43.28 -7.74
N THR A 39 28.56 -44.01 -7.27
CA THR A 39 28.84 -45.38 -7.71
C THR A 39 27.81 -46.31 -7.05
N VAL A 40 26.80 -46.71 -7.81
CA VAL A 40 25.90 -47.80 -7.41
C VAL A 40 26.68 -49.12 -7.53
N GLN A 41 27.11 -49.68 -6.40
CA GLN A 41 27.64 -51.04 -6.37
C GLN A 41 26.51 -52.02 -6.68
N ARG A 42 26.45 -52.51 -7.93
CA ARG A 42 25.68 -53.71 -8.27
C ARG A 42 26.34 -54.91 -7.59
N HIS A 43 25.74 -55.38 -6.48
CA HIS A 43 26.02 -56.72 -5.98
C HIS A 43 25.44 -57.70 -7.01
N VAL A 44 26.31 -58.37 -7.75
CA VAL A 44 25.97 -59.54 -8.55
C VAL A 44 25.74 -60.68 -7.56
N ALA A 45 24.49 -61.03 -7.31
CA ALA A 45 24.14 -62.28 -6.64
C ALA A 45 24.28 -63.40 -7.67
N THR A 46 25.36 -64.18 -7.56
CA THR A 46 25.50 -65.47 -8.21
C THR A 46 24.59 -66.50 -7.55
N GLU A 47 23.72 -67.08 -8.37
CA GLU A 47 23.08 -68.40 -8.31
C GLU A 47 22.46 -68.93 -7.01
N GLU A 48 21.14 -69.17 -7.16
CA GLU A 48 20.43 -70.39 -6.74
C GLU A 48 19.85 -70.43 -5.32
N HIS A 49 18.61 -69.94 -5.20
CA HIS A 49 17.51 -70.77 -4.72
C HIS A 49 16.16 -70.14 -5.09
N ASP A 50 15.34 -70.92 -5.80
CA ASP A 50 13.91 -70.69 -6.02
C ASP A 50 13.18 -70.72 -4.67
N ARG A 51 13.22 -69.59 -3.95
CA ARG A 51 12.39 -69.33 -2.78
C ARG A 51 11.55 -68.09 -3.06
N ARG A 52 10.25 -68.30 -3.23
CA ARG A 52 9.25 -67.22 -3.18
C ARG A 52 9.55 -66.36 -1.95
N PRO A 53 9.63 -65.03 -2.07
CA PRO A 53 9.93 -64.17 -0.94
C PRO A 53 8.88 -64.39 0.16
N GLU A 54 9.35 -64.56 1.40
CA GLU A 54 8.51 -64.55 2.60
C GLU A 54 7.62 -63.29 2.56
N PRO A 55 6.29 -63.41 2.73
CA PRO A 55 5.34 -62.32 2.47
C PRO A 55 5.59 -61.04 3.31
N GLY A 56 6.38 -61.11 4.38
CA GLY A 56 6.78 -59.96 5.19
C GLY A 56 7.85 -59.06 4.56
N LEU A 57 8.87 -59.63 3.88
CA LEU A 57 9.99 -58.85 3.32
C LEU A 57 9.58 -58.08 2.05
N ALA A 58 8.72 -58.69 1.22
CA ALA A 58 8.14 -58.03 0.05
C ALA A 58 7.28 -56.82 0.45
N ARG A 59 6.60 -56.92 1.60
CA ARG A 59 5.78 -55.83 2.15
C ARG A 59 6.63 -54.67 2.68
N GLU A 60 7.73 -54.95 3.39
CA GLU A 60 8.67 -53.90 3.85
C GLU A 60 9.34 -53.16 2.69
N LEU A 61 9.84 -53.87 1.67
CA LEU A 61 10.45 -53.26 0.49
C LEU A 61 9.44 -52.42 -0.32
N ALA A 62 8.19 -52.89 -0.43
CA ALA A 62 7.12 -52.11 -1.04
C ALA A 62 6.81 -50.82 -0.25
N THR A 63 6.90 -50.87 1.10
CA THR A 63 6.66 -49.71 1.96
C THR A 63 7.76 -48.65 1.79
N VAL A 64 9.03 -49.06 1.70
CA VAL A 64 10.17 -48.15 1.47
C VAL A 64 10.14 -47.55 0.06
N ALA A 65 9.77 -48.35 -0.96
CA ALA A 65 9.61 -47.87 -2.33
C ALA A 65 8.46 -46.86 -2.45
N ALA A 66 7.30 -47.14 -1.87
CA ALA A 66 6.16 -46.22 -1.83
C ALA A 66 6.50 -44.91 -1.10
N SER A 67 7.23 -44.98 0.02
CA SER A 67 7.69 -43.78 0.74
C SER A 67 8.66 -42.93 -0.09
N SER A 68 9.53 -43.56 -0.88
CA SER A 68 10.48 -42.85 -1.75
C SER A 68 9.80 -42.21 -2.96
N ALA A 69 8.82 -42.90 -3.55
CA ALA A 69 8.02 -42.42 -4.67
C ALA A 69 7.16 -41.20 -4.27
N ASN A 70 6.49 -41.25 -3.12
CA ASN A 70 5.75 -40.10 -2.56
C ASN A 70 6.64 -38.87 -2.33
N ARG A 71 7.88 -39.07 -1.88
CA ARG A 71 8.83 -37.98 -1.69
C ARG A 71 9.24 -37.36 -3.04
N GLY A 72 9.35 -38.16 -4.09
CA GLY A 72 9.57 -37.70 -5.47
C GLY A 72 8.41 -36.84 -5.95
N LEU A 73 7.18 -37.37 -5.91
CA LEU A 73 5.98 -36.65 -6.31
C LEU A 73 5.83 -35.30 -5.57
N HIS A 74 6.05 -35.30 -4.24
CA HIS A 74 5.94 -34.08 -3.45
C HIS A 74 6.93 -32.99 -3.88
N LEU A 75 8.19 -33.36 -4.18
CA LEU A 75 9.20 -32.42 -4.67
C LEU A 75 8.85 -31.89 -6.06
N ASP A 76 8.38 -32.75 -6.95
CA ASP A 76 7.98 -32.37 -8.32
C ASP A 76 6.75 -31.44 -8.29
N MET A 77 5.81 -31.68 -7.38
CA MET A 77 4.66 -30.79 -7.18
C MET A 77 5.07 -29.43 -6.61
N ILE A 78 5.99 -29.39 -5.63
CA ILE A 78 6.52 -28.11 -5.12
C ILE A 78 7.21 -27.33 -6.25
N ALA A 79 8.03 -28.00 -7.06
CA ALA A 79 8.69 -27.37 -8.20
C ALA A 79 7.66 -26.81 -9.19
N ALA A 80 6.61 -27.59 -9.52
CA ALA A 80 5.54 -27.15 -10.39
C ALA A 80 4.80 -25.91 -9.85
N VAL A 81 4.55 -25.83 -8.54
CA VAL A 81 3.93 -24.65 -7.90
C VAL A 81 4.85 -23.43 -8.00
N ILE A 82 6.14 -23.60 -7.71
CA ILE A 82 7.13 -22.50 -7.78
C ILE A 82 7.23 -21.96 -9.20
N ASP A 83 7.29 -22.85 -10.20
CA ASP A 83 7.40 -22.52 -11.61
C ASP A 83 6.08 -21.97 -12.21
N GLY A 84 4.98 -22.01 -11.44
CA GLY A 84 3.66 -21.53 -11.88
C GLY A 84 3.00 -22.44 -12.92
N GLY A 85 3.17 -23.75 -12.80
CA GLY A 85 2.55 -24.75 -13.68
C GLY A 85 1.03 -24.87 -13.52
N GLY A 86 0.45 -24.32 -12.46
CA GLY A 86 -0.99 -24.32 -12.22
C GLY A 86 -1.58 -25.69 -11.88
N LEU A 87 -2.91 -25.73 -11.73
CA LEU A 87 -3.64 -26.94 -11.34
C LEU A 87 -3.57 -28.05 -12.40
N ASP A 88 -3.52 -27.70 -13.69
CA ASP A 88 -3.38 -28.68 -14.78
C ASP A 88 -2.11 -29.50 -14.63
N ARG A 89 -0.99 -28.84 -14.34
CA ARG A 89 0.31 -29.52 -14.16
C ARG A 89 0.32 -30.44 -12.96
N LEU A 90 -0.35 -30.04 -11.87
CA LEU A 90 -0.50 -30.88 -10.68
C LEU A 90 -1.36 -32.12 -10.97
N ALA A 91 -2.45 -31.95 -11.73
CA ALA A 91 -3.31 -33.06 -12.15
C ALA A 91 -2.56 -34.06 -13.05
N GLU A 92 -1.71 -33.58 -13.98
CA GLU A 92 -0.84 -34.42 -14.81
C GLU A 92 0.16 -35.24 -13.99
N LEU A 93 0.87 -34.59 -13.06
CA LEU A 93 1.85 -35.26 -12.20
C LEU A 93 1.18 -36.31 -11.31
N ALA A 94 0.03 -35.96 -10.70
CA ALA A 94 -0.76 -36.87 -9.89
C ALA A 94 -1.28 -38.07 -10.71
N SER A 95 -1.74 -37.83 -11.94
CA SER A 95 -2.24 -38.89 -12.82
C SER A 95 -1.13 -39.86 -13.24
N THR A 96 0.07 -39.33 -13.49
CA THR A 96 1.25 -40.13 -13.86
C THR A 96 1.65 -41.04 -12.70
N GLU A 97 1.70 -40.50 -11.48
CA GLU A 97 2.10 -41.27 -10.29
C GLU A 97 1.00 -42.26 -9.85
N ALA A 98 -0.27 -41.88 -9.93
CA ALA A 98 -1.39 -42.76 -9.61
C ALA A 98 -1.60 -43.88 -10.65
N GLY A 99 -1.06 -43.74 -11.85
CA GLY A 99 -1.31 -44.64 -12.98
C GLY A 99 -2.76 -44.60 -13.49
N ALA A 100 -3.55 -43.62 -13.05
CA ALA A 100 -4.95 -43.41 -13.41
C ALA A 100 -5.27 -41.91 -13.38
N PRO A 101 -6.28 -41.43 -14.14
CA PRO A 101 -6.54 -40.01 -14.21
C PRO A 101 -6.96 -39.40 -12.89
N VAL A 102 -6.37 -38.25 -12.56
CA VAL A 102 -6.68 -37.45 -11.38
C VAL A 102 -7.26 -36.11 -11.84
N ALA A 103 -8.43 -35.77 -11.31
CA ALA A 103 -9.05 -34.47 -11.49
C ALA A 103 -8.89 -33.62 -10.22
N ILE A 104 -8.64 -32.32 -10.40
CA ILE A 104 -8.60 -31.33 -9.32
C ILE A 104 -9.73 -30.33 -9.56
N VAL A 105 -10.54 -30.08 -8.54
CA VAL A 105 -11.68 -29.17 -8.64
C VAL A 105 -11.62 -28.15 -7.51
N VAL A 106 -11.47 -26.87 -7.87
CA VAL A 106 -11.48 -25.75 -6.92
C VAL A 106 -12.52 -24.72 -7.34
N PRO A 107 -13.74 -24.77 -6.76
CA PRO A 107 -14.85 -23.93 -7.21
C PRO A 107 -14.58 -22.41 -7.21
N ARG A 108 -13.75 -21.90 -6.29
CA ARG A 108 -13.40 -20.47 -6.20
C ARG A 108 -12.65 -19.95 -7.42
N LEU A 109 -11.89 -20.81 -8.10
CA LEU A 109 -11.16 -20.48 -9.33
C LEU A 109 -11.95 -20.81 -10.61
N GLY A 110 -13.20 -21.30 -10.48
CA GLY A 110 -14.05 -21.63 -11.64
C GLY A 110 -13.68 -22.91 -12.38
N ASP A 111 -12.50 -23.48 -12.12
CA ASP A 111 -11.94 -24.59 -12.90
C ASP A 111 -12.11 -25.97 -12.24
N ALA A 112 -12.42 -26.95 -13.10
CA ALA A 112 -12.11 -28.36 -12.86
C ALA A 112 -11.14 -28.77 -13.95
N VAL A 113 -10.01 -29.31 -13.53
CA VAL A 113 -8.94 -29.74 -14.43
C VAL A 113 -8.75 -31.25 -14.31
N ALA A 114 -8.48 -31.88 -15.44
CA ALA A 114 -8.13 -33.29 -15.54
C ALA A 114 -7.31 -33.46 -16.84
N PRO A 115 -6.52 -34.53 -16.98
CA PRO A 115 -5.86 -34.84 -18.24
C PRO A 115 -6.86 -34.85 -19.41
N PRO A 116 -6.58 -34.21 -20.57
CA PRO A 116 -7.55 -34.05 -21.66
C PRO A 116 -8.14 -35.36 -22.20
N SER A 117 -7.41 -36.46 -22.07
CA SER A 117 -7.83 -37.79 -22.51
C SER A 117 -8.74 -38.53 -21.53
N ALA A 118 -8.94 -37.99 -20.32
CA ALA A 118 -9.56 -38.70 -19.21
C ALA A 118 -11.01 -38.30 -18.90
N ALA A 119 -11.40 -37.07 -19.22
CA ALA A 119 -12.73 -36.54 -18.90
C ALA A 119 -13.18 -35.56 -19.98
N GLY A 120 -14.41 -35.73 -20.48
CA GLY A 120 -15.02 -34.75 -21.36
C GLY A 120 -15.54 -33.53 -20.60
N GLU A 121 -15.98 -32.50 -21.33
CA GLU A 121 -16.57 -31.29 -20.72
C GLU A 121 -17.81 -31.61 -19.88
N ASP A 122 -18.59 -32.63 -20.27
CA ASP A 122 -19.74 -33.12 -19.49
C ASP A 122 -19.33 -33.72 -18.15
N ASP A 123 -18.24 -34.49 -18.12
CA ASP A 123 -17.72 -35.09 -16.90
C ASP A 123 -17.17 -34.00 -15.98
N LEU A 124 -16.37 -33.06 -16.51
CA LEU A 124 -15.88 -31.90 -15.76
C LEU A 124 -17.03 -31.05 -15.21
N ARG A 125 -18.15 -30.90 -15.94
CA ARG A 125 -19.36 -30.23 -15.44
C ARG A 125 -19.99 -30.98 -14.25
N ARG A 126 -20.09 -32.32 -14.32
CA ARG A 126 -20.60 -33.15 -13.21
C ARG A 126 -19.70 -33.04 -11.97
N LEU A 127 -18.39 -33.12 -12.15
CA LEU A 127 -17.41 -32.97 -11.06
C LEU A 127 -17.51 -31.59 -10.40
N ARG A 128 -17.61 -30.50 -11.19
CA ARG A 128 -17.83 -29.14 -10.66
C ARG A 128 -19.10 -29.03 -9.85
N HIS A 129 -20.19 -29.63 -10.31
CA HIS A 129 -21.46 -29.60 -9.58
C HIS A 129 -21.35 -30.33 -8.23
N PHE A 130 -20.78 -31.53 -8.23
CA PHE A 130 -20.54 -32.32 -7.03
C PHE A 130 -19.70 -31.56 -5.99
N VAL A 131 -18.54 -31.04 -6.38
CA VAL A 131 -17.63 -30.35 -5.44
C VAL A 131 -18.23 -29.02 -4.96
N ARG A 132 -18.97 -28.28 -5.80
CA ARG A 132 -19.71 -27.07 -5.35
C ARG A 132 -20.76 -27.38 -4.28
N ALA A 133 -21.45 -28.52 -4.38
CA ALA A 133 -22.41 -28.92 -3.36
C ALA A 133 -21.68 -29.26 -2.04
N ARG A 134 -20.56 -29.98 -2.09
CA ARG A 134 -19.71 -30.30 -0.92
C ARG A 134 -19.15 -29.06 -0.23
N VAL A 135 -18.57 -28.13 -0.98
CA VAL A 135 -18.04 -26.84 -0.47
C VAL A 135 -19.15 -26.02 0.19
N ALA A 136 -20.38 -26.09 -0.32
CA ALA A 136 -21.55 -25.44 0.28
C ALA A 136 -22.17 -26.20 1.47
N GLY A 137 -21.54 -27.27 1.95
CA GLY A 137 -22.05 -28.10 3.05
C GLY A 137 -23.32 -28.89 2.70
N ARG A 138 -23.64 -29.06 1.42
CA ARG A 138 -24.82 -29.79 0.96
C ARG A 138 -24.47 -31.25 0.67
N PRO A 139 -25.37 -32.20 0.97
CA PRO A 139 -25.19 -33.59 0.56
C PRO A 139 -25.18 -33.70 -0.97
N ALA A 140 -24.24 -34.48 -1.49
CA ALA A 140 -24.08 -34.74 -2.92
C ALA A 140 -23.63 -36.19 -3.12
N GLU A 141 -24.24 -36.89 -4.08
CA GLU A 141 -23.84 -38.25 -4.43
C GLU A 141 -22.56 -38.24 -5.25
N LEU A 142 -21.65 -39.18 -4.94
CA LEU A 142 -20.39 -39.33 -5.65
C LEU A 142 -20.67 -39.74 -7.11
N PRO A 143 -20.13 -39.01 -8.11
CA PRO A 143 -20.27 -39.39 -9.51
C PRO A 143 -19.72 -40.80 -9.76
N ASP A 144 -20.37 -41.55 -10.65
CA ASP A 144 -20.03 -42.92 -11.05
C ASP A 144 -18.62 -43.07 -11.63
N LEU A 145 -18.07 -41.99 -12.19
CA LEU A 145 -16.72 -41.93 -12.74
C LEU A 145 -15.62 -41.76 -11.67
N VAL A 146 -15.95 -41.49 -10.40
CA VAL A 146 -14.98 -41.26 -9.32
C VAL A 146 -14.78 -42.52 -8.49
N THR A 147 -13.53 -42.98 -8.37
CA THR A 147 -13.16 -44.20 -7.62
C THR A 147 -12.62 -43.90 -6.23
N ALA A 148 -12.01 -42.73 -6.04
CA ALA A 148 -11.55 -42.24 -4.74
C ALA A 148 -11.52 -40.71 -4.71
N GLU A 149 -11.61 -40.11 -3.53
CA GLU A 149 -11.53 -38.65 -3.36
C GLU A 149 -10.80 -38.25 -2.07
N THR A 150 -10.17 -37.08 -2.12
CA THR A 150 -9.63 -36.37 -0.95
C THR A 150 -10.08 -34.92 -1.00
N SER A 151 -10.55 -34.38 0.13
CA SER A 151 -10.92 -32.96 0.23
C SER A 151 -9.69 -32.07 0.33
N VAL A 152 -9.74 -30.92 -0.33
CA VAL A 152 -8.77 -29.85 -0.19
C VAL A 152 -9.31 -28.89 0.86
N THR A 153 -8.63 -28.76 2.00
CA THR A 153 -9.15 -28.04 3.18
C THR A 153 -8.20 -26.99 3.72
N THR A 154 -8.74 -25.82 4.09
CA THR A 154 -8.01 -24.77 4.81
C THR A 154 -8.58 -24.66 6.22
N GLY A 155 -7.87 -25.19 7.22
CA GLY A 155 -8.45 -25.39 8.56
C GLY A 155 -9.63 -26.37 8.47
N ASP A 156 -10.81 -25.94 8.95
CA ASP A 156 -12.05 -26.71 8.91
C ASP A 156 -12.91 -26.45 7.64
N GLU A 157 -12.48 -25.54 6.76
CA GLU A 157 -13.22 -25.20 5.53
C GLU A 157 -12.78 -26.07 4.35
N VAL A 158 -13.73 -26.70 3.65
CA VAL A 158 -13.48 -27.41 2.39
C VAL A 158 -13.46 -26.39 1.24
N VAL A 159 -12.33 -26.26 0.55
CA VAL A 159 -12.16 -25.32 -0.57
C VAL A 159 -12.19 -25.99 -1.94
N GLY A 160 -12.04 -27.32 -1.99
CA GLY A 160 -12.07 -28.11 -3.22
C GLY A 160 -11.92 -29.61 -2.98
N ALA A 161 -11.67 -30.37 -4.04
CA ALA A 161 -11.42 -31.81 -3.96
C ALA A 161 -10.44 -32.29 -5.06
N VAL A 162 -9.68 -33.33 -4.73
CA VAL A 162 -8.89 -34.13 -5.67
C VAL A 162 -9.58 -35.47 -5.84
N LEU A 163 -9.86 -35.85 -7.09
CA LEU A 163 -10.70 -37.00 -7.45
C LEU A 163 -9.90 -37.95 -8.33
N LEU A 164 -9.79 -39.21 -7.94
CA LEU A 164 -9.30 -40.28 -8.80
C LEU A 164 -10.45 -40.75 -9.69
N LEU A 165 -10.25 -40.75 -11.00
CA LEU A 165 -11.25 -41.17 -11.97
C LEU A 165 -11.04 -42.64 -12.36
N ALA A 166 -12.11 -43.33 -12.70
CA ALA A 166 -12.04 -44.67 -13.28
C ALA A 166 -11.39 -44.60 -14.66
N ASP A 167 -10.31 -45.35 -14.86
CA ASP A 167 -9.77 -45.61 -16.19
C ASP A 167 -10.46 -46.86 -16.78
N PRO A 168 -11.11 -46.77 -17.96
CA PRO A 168 -11.82 -47.90 -18.54
C PRO A 168 -10.85 -49.02 -18.97
N GLY A 169 -10.58 -49.95 -18.04
CA GLY A 169 -9.84 -51.20 -18.30
C GLY A 169 -8.74 -51.55 -17.30
N SER A 170 -8.50 -50.75 -16.27
CA SER A 170 -7.42 -50.97 -15.29
C SER A 170 -7.93 -51.36 -13.88
N GLU A 171 -7.12 -52.13 -13.14
CA GLU A 171 -7.40 -52.42 -11.73
C GLU A 171 -7.14 -51.17 -10.87
N PRO A 172 -7.95 -50.91 -9.83
CA PRO A 172 -7.75 -49.75 -8.96
C PRO A 172 -6.43 -49.84 -8.20
N ALA A 173 -5.48 -48.98 -8.54
CA ALA A 173 -4.25 -48.82 -7.79
C ALA A 173 -4.52 -48.07 -6.46
N PRO A 174 -3.75 -48.37 -5.39
CA PRO A 174 -3.87 -47.64 -4.13
C PRO A 174 -3.43 -46.18 -4.30
N GLY A 175 -4.39 -45.27 -4.51
CA GLY A 175 -4.15 -43.84 -4.79
C GLY A 175 -4.29 -42.88 -3.61
N ALA A 176 -4.61 -43.35 -2.40
CA ALA A 176 -4.93 -42.48 -1.27
C ALA A 176 -3.79 -41.53 -0.87
N GLU A 177 -2.54 -42.00 -0.93
CA GLU A 177 -1.36 -41.18 -0.62
C GLU A 177 -1.11 -40.12 -1.71
N VAL A 178 -1.23 -40.49 -2.99
CA VAL A 178 -1.12 -39.56 -4.12
C VAL A 178 -2.17 -38.46 -4.03
N LEU A 179 -3.43 -38.80 -3.73
CA LEU A 179 -4.51 -37.82 -3.54
C LEU A 179 -4.22 -36.88 -2.38
N GLY A 180 -3.65 -37.38 -1.27
CA GLY A 180 -3.25 -36.57 -0.13
C GLY A 180 -2.13 -35.56 -0.46
N VAL A 181 -1.06 -36.02 -1.12
CA VAL A 181 0.05 -35.15 -1.56
C VAL A 181 -0.46 -34.11 -2.57
N THR A 182 -1.32 -34.51 -3.50
CA THR A 182 -1.94 -33.62 -4.48
C THR A 182 -2.83 -32.58 -3.84
N ALA A 183 -3.61 -32.93 -2.80
CA ALA A 183 -4.43 -31.98 -2.06
C ALA A 183 -3.59 -30.91 -1.35
N MET A 184 -2.45 -31.31 -0.76
CA MET A 184 -1.50 -30.36 -0.16
C MET A 184 -0.84 -29.45 -1.21
N ALA A 185 -0.44 -30.00 -2.36
CA ALA A 185 0.09 -29.21 -3.46
C ALA A 185 -0.94 -28.23 -4.01
N THR A 186 -2.20 -28.67 -4.12
CA THR A 186 -3.34 -27.84 -4.53
C THR A 186 -3.53 -26.68 -3.56
N LEU A 187 -3.52 -26.91 -2.24
CA LEU A 187 -3.58 -25.83 -1.25
C LEU A 187 -2.41 -24.85 -1.39
N THR A 188 -1.21 -25.36 -1.64
CA THR A 188 -0.02 -24.53 -1.81
C THR A 188 -0.13 -23.67 -3.07
N GLU A 189 -0.58 -24.23 -4.19
CA GLU A 189 -0.86 -23.49 -5.43
C GLU A 189 -1.89 -22.38 -5.19
N LEU A 190 -2.98 -22.67 -4.48
CA LEU A 190 -4.00 -21.69 -4.14
C LEU A 190 -3.45 -20.55 -3.28
N ALA A 191 -2.60 -20.87 -2.29
CA ALA A 191 -1.96 -19.87 -1.46
C ALA A 191 -0.98 -18.99 -2.25
N VAL A 192 -0.19 -19.57 -3.14
CA VAL A 192 0.74 -18.84 -4.01
C VAL A 192 -0.02 -17.96 -5.01
N ALA A 193 -1.09 -18.47 -5.62
CA ALA A 193 -1.94 -17.72 -6.53
C ALA A 193 -2.60 -16.51 -5.84
N ALA A 194 -3.19 -16.72 -4.65
CA ALA A 194 -3.76 -15.63 -3.86
C ALA A 194 -2.72 -14.57 -3.46
N ALA A 195 -1.51 -15.00 -3.06
CA ALA A 195 -0.42 -14.08 -2.76
C ALA A 195 0.04 -13.27 -3.98
N ARG A 196 0.03 -13.88 -5.19
CA ARG A 196 0.31 -13.18 -6.45
C ARG A 196 -0.79 -12.17 -6.79
N GLU A 197 -2.07 -12.54 -6.64
CA GLU A 197 -3.19 -11.62 -6.83
C GLU A 197 -3.15 -10.44 -5.86
N GLU A 198 -2.84 -10.68 -4.58
CA GLU A 198 -2.69 -9.62 -3.58
C GLU A 198 -1.49 -8.72 -3.89
N ALA A 199 -0.38 -9.29 -4.37
CA ALA A 199 0.77 -8.51 -4.84
C ALA A 199 0.44 -7.68 -6.08
N ASP A 200 -0.34 -8.21 -7.01
CA ASP A 200 -0.80 -7.54 -8.22
C ASP A 200 -1.80 -6.42 -7.89
N GLU A 201 -2.73 -6.64 -6.97
CA GLU A 201 -3.69 -5.63 -6.50
C GLU A 201 -2.97 -4.52 -5.72
N ALA A 202 -2.01 -4.87 -4.86
CA ALA A 202 -1.12 -3.91 -4.23
C ALA A 202 -0.24 -3.14 -5.23
N MET A 203 0.03 -3.71 -6.41
CA MET A 203 0.72 -3.06 -7.51
C MET A 203 -0.21 -2.17 -8.37
N ARG A 204 -1.52 -2.43 -8.35
CA ARG A 204 -2.55 -1.58 -8.98
C ARG A 204 -2.96 -0.41 -8.10
N SER A 205 -2.92 -0.55 -6.78
CA SER A 205 -3.30 0.50 -5.84
C SER A 205 -2.28 1.65 -5.85
N SER A 206 -2.77 2.86 -6.13
CA SER A 206 -2.02 4.12 -6.05
C SER A 206 -1.40 4.28 -4.65
N LEU A 207 -0.09 4.56 -4.57
CA LEU A 207 0.55 4.76 -3.27
C LEU A 207 -0.03 6.01 -2.59
N ILE A 208 -0.33 7.05 -3.36
CA ILE A 208 -0.89 8.28 -2.79
C ILE A 208 -2.30 8.03 -2.25
N GLU A 209 -3.14 7.27 -2.95
CA GLU A 209 -4.48 6.90 -2.48
C GLU A 209 -4.41 6.14 -1.15
N LEU A 210 -3.50 5.16 -1.05
CA LEU A 210 -3.28 4.41 0.18
C LEU A 210 -2.83 5.32 1.34
N VAL A 211 -1.82 6.16 1.11
CA VAL A 211 -1.29 7.07 2.15
C VAL A 211 -2.36 8.08 2.58
N ARG A 212 -3.13 8.62 1.64
CA ARG A 212 -4.23 9.54 1.92
C ARG A 212 -5.33 8.89 2.75
N GLY A 213 -5.64 7.62 2.51
CA GLY A 213 -6.70 6.88 3.19
C GLY A 213 -6.32 6.21 4.52
N ASN A 214 -5.02 6.09 4.84
CA ASN A 214 -4.56 5.31 5.98
C ASN A 214 -3.48 6.02 6.81
N ALA A 215 -3.90 6.56 7.97
CA ALA A 215 -3.03 7.26 8.91
C ALA A 215 -2.10 6.35 9.74
N GLU A 216 -2.32 5.03 9.72
CA GLU A 216 -1.59 4.04 10.55
C GLU A 216 -0.46 3.32 9.79
N LEU A 217 -0.15 3.76 8.56
CA LEU A 217 0.96 3.18 7.79
C LEU A 217 2.31 3.41 8.47
N SER A 218 3.13 2.35 8.51
CA SER A 218 4.50 2.46 8.99
C SER A 218 5.41 3.16 7.98
N ASP A 219 6.51 3.75 8.45
CA ASP A 219 7.53 4.34 7.56
C ASP A 219 8.06 3.30 6.56
N GLU A 220 8.30 2.06 7.01
CA GLU A 220 8.80 0.97 6.16
C GLU A 220 7.82 0.60 5.05
N ASP A 221 6.51 0.59 5.32
CA ASP A 221 5.49 0.27 4.33
C ASP A 221 5.43 1.33 3.22
N VAL A 222 5.45 2.62 3.59
CA VAL A 222 5.46 3.75 2.65
C VAL A 222 6.73 3.70 1.79
N LEU A 223 7.89 3.55 2.42
CA LEU A 223 9.18 3.54 1.72
C LEU A 223 9.33 2.33 0.80
N ARG A 224 8.94 1.13 1.25
CA ARG A 224 8.99 -0.09 0.44
C ARG A 224 8.14 0.04 -0.81
N ARG A 225 6.95 0.64 -0.72
CA ARG A 225 6.07 0.87 -1.87
C ARG A 225 6.63 1.96 -2.79
N ALA A 226 7.12 3.07 -2.24
CA ALA A 226 7.75 4.13 -3.03
C ALA A 226 8.95 3.62 -3.83
N HIS A 227 9.81 2.80 -3.21
CA HIS A 227 10.98 2.20 -3.87
C HIS A 227 10.58 1.30 -5.05
N ARG A 228 9.47 0.56 -4.95
CA ARG A 228 8.95 -0.26 -6.07
C ARG A 228 8.50 0.60 -7.25
N LEU A 229 8.09 1.84 -6.99
CA LEU A 229 7.72 2.84 -8.01
C LEU A 229 8.93 3.64 -8.52
N GLY A 230 10.14 3.35 -8.03
CA GLY A 230 11.37 4.02 -8.43
C GLY A 230 11.62 5.36 -7.74
N THR A 231 10.87 5.68 -6.67
CA THR A 231 11.01 6.93 -5.91
C THR A 231 11.56 6.65 -4.52
N ASP A 232 12.60 7.38 -4.12
CA ASP A 232 13.10 7.39 -2.75
C ASP A 232 12.45 8.53 -1.95
N LEU A 233 11.64 8.18 -0.94
CA LEU A 233 11.00 9.13 -0.02
C LEU A 233 11.66 9.13 1.37
N SER A 234 12.80 8.46 1.54
CA SER A 234 13.47 8.32 2.85
C SER A 234 13.98 9.64 3.40
N GLY A 235 14.33 10.58 2.52
CA GLY A 235 14.71 11.94 2.86
C GLY A 235 13.54 12.87 3.22
N GLY A 236 12.30 12.37 3.23
CA GLY A 236 11.09 13.19 3.38
C GLY A 236 10.62 13.79 2.05
N ALA A 237 9.47 14.46 2.08
CA ALA A 237 8.83 15.00 0.89
C ALA A 237 7.98 16.24 1.16
N VAL A 238 7.68 16.98 0.10
CA VAL A 238 6.58 17.95 0.04
C VAL A 238 5.42 17.32 -0.73
N ALA A 239 4.22 17.35 -0.17
CA ALA A 239 3.02 16.96 -0.90
C ALA A 239 2.49 18.14 -1.71
N LEU A 240 2.01 17.86 -2.92
CA LEU A 240 1.37 18.81 -3.81
C LEU A 240 0.00 18.26 -4.21
N CYS A 241 -1.00 19.14 -4.22
CA CYS A 241 -2.35 18.85 -4.70
C CYS A 241 -2.71 19.90 -5.74
N ALA A 242 -3.26 19.46 -6.87
CA ALA A 242 -3.68 20.31 -7.97
C ALA A 242 -5.10 19.93 -8.40
N GLU A 243 -6.06 20.83 -8.18
CA GLU A 243 -7.44 20.67 -8.64
C GLU A 243 -7.59 21.23 -10.05
N LEU A 244 -8.01 20.36 -10.97
CA LEU A 244 -7.99 20.67 -12.40
C LEU A 244 -9.12 21.61 -12.79
N THR A 245 -8.80 22.68 -13.51
CA THR A 245 -9.82 23.59 -14.10
C THR A 245 -10.39 23.05 -15.42
N GLY A 246 -9.86 21.93 -15.94
CA GLY A 246 -10.31 21.29 -17.17
C GLY A 246 -9.81 19.85 -17.33
N GLN A 247 -10.27 19.13 -18.35
CA GLN A 247 -10.00 17.70 -18.51
C GLN A 247 -8.67 17.36 -19.21
N ARG A 248 -7.53 17.79 -18.63
CA ARG A 248 -6.19 17.48 -19.16
C ARG A 248 -5.23 16.90 -18.11
N PRO A 249 -5.58 15.83 -17.38
CA PRO A 249 -4.76 15.31 -16.30
C PRO A 249 -3.38 14.82 -16.76
N ARG A 250 -3.32 14.18 -17.94
CA ARG A 250 -2.05 13.69 -18.53
C ARG A 250 -1.06 14.81 -18.83
N HIS A 251 -1.54 16.00 -19.19
CA HIS A 251 -0.68 17.14 -19.49
C HIS A 251 -0.04 17.71 -18.22
N VAL A 252 -0.84 17.88 -17.16
CA VAL A 252 -0.36 18.37 -15.86
C VAL A 252 0.64 17.38 -15.23
N ILE A 253 0.35 16.07 -15.27
CA ILE A 253 1.34 15.05 -14.84
C ILE A 253 2.63 15.14 -15.66
N GLY A 254 2.53 15.41 -16.97
CA GLY A 254 3.69 15.62 -17.84
C GLY A 254 4.58 16.77 -17.38
N ILE A 255 3.98 17.93 -17.04
CA ILE A 255 4.70 19.10 -16.51
C ILE A 255 5.38 18.76 -15.18
N ILE A 256 4.70 18.06 -14.28
CA ILE A 256 5.27 17.63 -12.99
C ILE A 256 6.50 16.76 -13.23
N ARG A 257 6.41 15.75 -14.11
CA ARG A 257 7.53 14.85 -14.41
C ARG A 257 8.70 15.55 -15.10
N GLU A 258 8.44 16.58 -15.89
CA GLU A 258 9.50 17.36 -16.55
C GLU A 258 10.29 18.20 -15.54
N GLN A 259 9.60 18.86 -14.60
CA GLN A 259 10.24 19.79 -13.66
C GLN A 259 10.69 19.13 -12.35
N ALA A 260 10.10 18.00 -11.99
CA ALA A 260 10.43 17.19 -10.82
C ALA A 260 10.42 15.69 -11.20
N PRO A 261 11.46 15.19 -11.88
CA PRO A 261 11.50 13.80 -12.38
C PRO A 261 11.42 12.73 -11.30
N GLN A 262 11.88 13.05 -10.09
CA GLN A 262 11.84 12.15 -8.93
C GLN A 262 10.46 12.13 -8.25
N ALA A 263 9.55 13.04 -8.64
CA ALA A 263 8.24 13.14 -8.04
C ALA A 263 7.39 11.91 -8.34
N LEU A 264 6.76 11.36 -7.30
CA LEU A 264 5.67 10.42 -7.50
C LEU A 264 4.40 11.23 -7.73
N ALA A 265 3.82 11.17 -8.93
CA ALA A 265 2.63 11.94 -9.29
C ALA A 265 1.52 11.03 -9.85
N GLU A 266 0.32 11.16 -9.28
CA GLU A 266 -0.83 10.31 -9.58
C GLU A 266 -2.10 11.18 -9.73
N HIS A 267 -3.01 10.75 -10.59
CA HIS A 267 -4.31 11.40 -10.79
C HIS A 267 -5.37 10.59 -10.05
N LEU A 268 -6.06 11.23 -9.11
CA LEU A 268 -7.11 10.66 -8.29
C LEU A 268 -8.33 11.57 -8.38
N ASP A 269 -9.45 11.01 -8.84
CA ASP A 269 -10.70 11.75 -9.07
C ASP A 269 -10.53 12.93 -10.05
N ASP A 270 -10.70 14.17 -9.58
CA ASP A 270 -10.52 15.43 -10.32
C ASP A 270 -9.25 16.20 -9.90
N ARG A 271 -8.40 15.55 -9.08
CA ARG A 271 -7.19 16.12 -8.52
C ARG A 271 -5.95 15.34 -8.95
N ILE A 272 -4.85 16.07 -9.03
CA ILE A 272 -3.52 15.47 -9.20
C ILE A 272 -2.76 15.68 -7.92
N TYR A 273 -2.19 14.59 -7.44
CA TYR A 273 -1.37 14.58 -6.26
C TYR A 273 0.07 14.27 -6.65
N ALA A 274 1.01 14.87 -5.95
CA ALA A 274 2.41 14.51 -6.06
C ALA A 274 3.14 14.52 -4.72
N LEU A 275 4.08 13.61 -4.54
CA LEU A 275 5.09 13.66 -3.48
C LEU A 275 6.43 14.03 -4.12
N LEU A 276 6.97 15.17 -3.70
CA LEU A 276 8.23 15.74 -4.16
C LEU A 276 9.33 15.34 -3.16
N PRO A 277 10.14 14.31 -3.45
CA PRO A 277 11.17 13.83 -2.53
C PRO A 277 12.28 14.86 -2.33
N SER A 278 12.90 14.80 -1.15
CA SER A 278 14.20 15.44 -0.91
C SER A 278 15.34 14.57 -1.42
N ASP A 279 16.28 15.18 -2.13
CA ASP A 279 17.50 14.51 -2.62
C ASP A 279 18.52 14.27 -1.49
N GLY A 280 18.18 14.62 -0.24
CA GLY A 280 19.03 14.42 0.95
C GLY A 280 20.26 15.33 1.05
N ALA A 281 20.60 16.04 -0.02
CA ALA A 281 21.71 17.01 -0.07
C ALA A 281 21.38 18.33 0.65
N ASP A 282 20.09 18.68 0.73
CA ASP A 282 19.61 19.93 1.31
C ASP A 282 19.14 19.64 2.75
N GLY A 283 19.92 20.05 3.74
CA GLY A 283 19.70 19.78 5.18
C GLY A 283 18.45 20.41 5.82
N GLY A 284 17.39 20.67 5.05
CA GLY A 284 16.15 21.30 5.52
C GLY A 284 14.96 21.27 4.55
N GLY A 285 15.00 20.48 3.46
CA GLY A 285 13.86 20.38 2.53
C GLY A 285 13.69 21.57 1.57
N GLU A 286 14.72 22.42 1.40
CA GLU A 286 14.71 23.57 0.50
C GLU A 286 14.49 23.17 -0.96
N GLY A 287 15.15 22.12 -1.46
CA GLY A 287 14.99 21.61 -2.82
C GLY A 287 13.54 21.22 -3.18
N PRO A 288 12.87 20.36 -2.38
CA PRO A 288 11.46 20.03 -2.56
C PRO A 288 10.53 21.24 -2.55
N LEU A 289 10.73 22.17 -1.59
CA LEU A 289 9.92 23.38 -1.47
C LEU A 289 10.10 24.33 -2.67
N ALA A 290 11.34 24.51 -3.13
CA ALA A 290 11.63 25.28 -4.32
C ALA A 290 11.00 24.65 -5.57
N SER A 291 11.03 23.32 -5.67
CA SER A 291 10.40 22.58 -6.77
C SER A 291 8.88 22.71 -6.73
N ALA A 292 8.26 22.64 -5.56
CA ALA A 292 6.84 22.91 -5.38
C ALA A 292 6.47 24.33 -5.83
N GLY A 293 7.27 25.34 -5.44
CA GLY A 293 7.07 26.73 -5.87
C GLY A 293 7.09 26.90 -7.39
N ARG A 294 8.07 26.31 -8.08
CA ARG A 294 8.13 26.32 -9.56
C ARG A 294 6.92 25.62 -10.20
N LEU A 295 6.49 24.50 -9.62
CA LEU A 295 5.31 23.78 -10.10
C LEU A 295 4.03 24.58 -9.92
N VAL A 296 3.85 25.31 -8.82
CA VAL A 296 2.70 26.20 -8.63
C VAL A 296 2.62 27.23 -9.77
N GLU A 297 3.73 27.86 -10.12
CA GLU A 297 3.78 28.84 -11.22
C GLU A 297 3.49 28.18 -12.58
N ALA A 298 4.10 27.01 -12.85
CA ALA A 298 3.93 26.31 -14.11
C ALA A 298 2.52 25.73 -14.32
N LEU A 299 1.84 25.36 -13.24
CA LEU A 299 0.53 24.72 -13.26
C LEU A 299 -0.64 25.70 -13.09
N ALA A 300 -0.39 26.94 -12.65
CA ALA A 300 -1.41 27.98 -12.47
C ALA A 300 -2.37 28.17 -13.67
N PRO A 301 -1.94 28.02 -14.95
CA PRO A 301 -2.87 28.13 -16.09
C PRO A 301 -3.86 26.96 -16.22
N TYR A 302 -3.63 25.84 -15.51
CA TYR A 302 -4.34 24.59 -15.70
C TYR A 302 -5.06 24.10 -14.44
N ALA A 303 -4.59 24.49 -13.26
CA ALA A 303 -5.08 23.99 -11.98
C ALA A 303 -4.91 25.01 -10.85
N THR A 304 -5.78 24.89 -9.85
CA THR A 304 -5.53 25.48 -8.52
C THR A 304 -4.57 24.57 -7.78
N VAL A 305 -3.42 25.09 -7.35
CA VAL A 305 -2.35 24.27 -6.77
C VAL A 305 -2.05 24.70 -5.34
N GLY A 306 -2.00 23.71 -4.45
CA GLY A 306 -1.54 23.83 -3.07
C GLY A 306 -0.41 22.84 -2.80
N PHE A 307 0.45 23.17 -1.85
CA PHE A 307 1.53 22.28 -1.41
C PHE A 307 1.75 22.39 0.09
N SER A 308 2.27 21.32 0.67
CA SER A 308 2.51 21.21 2.10
C SER A 308 3.83 21.84 2.53
N SER A 309 3.99 21.96 3.83
CA SER A 309 5.30 22.09 4.45
C SER A 309 6.12 20.81 4.25
N PHE A 310 7.45 20.92 4.39
CA PHE A 310 8.33 19.78 4.23
C PHE A 310 8.09 18.77 5.36
N CYS A 311 7.78 17.53 4.98
CA CYS A 311 7.51 16.44 5.91
C CYS A 311 8.69 15.47 5.89
N THR A 312 9.35 15.31 7.04
CA THR A 312 10.53 14.44 7.18
C THR A 312 10.20 12.97 7.42
N GLN A 313 8.96 12.65 7.82
CA GLN A 313 8.57 11.30 8.25
C GLN A 313 7.55 10.70 7.28
N PRO A 314 7.87 9.59 6.58
CA PRO A 314 6.97 8.97 5.59
C PRO A 314 5.58 8.60 6.13
N ARG A 315 5.47 8.10 7.37
CA ARG A 315 4.20 7.81 8.04
C ARG A 315 3.29 9.02 8.19
N LEU A 316 3.84 10.24 8.16
CA LEU A 316 3.09 11.49 8.27
C LEU A 316 2.71 12.11 6.91
N PHE A 317 3.01 11.46 5.78
CA PHE A 317 2.65 11.99 4.46
C PHE A 317 1.15 12.15 4.25
N HIS A 318 0.31 11.38 4.96
CA HIS A 318 -1.14 11.61 4.97
C HIS A 318 -1.49 13.05 5.43
N ARG A 319 -0.76 13.59 6.42
CA ARG A 319 -0.94 14.98 6.89
C ARG A 319 -0.43 15.99 5.89
N ALA A 320 0.69 15.70 5.24
CA ALA A 320 1.24 16.56 4.19
C ALA A 320 0.24 16.66 3.02
N ILE A 321 -0.34 15.53 2.59
CA ILE A 321 -1.39 15.50 1.57
C ILE A 321 -2.61 16.33 2.02
N ALA A 322 -3.10 16.13 3.25
CA ALA A 322 -4.20 16.90 3.79
C ALA A 322 -3.90 18.41 3.87
N GLU A 323 -2.67 18.81 4.21
CA GLU A 323 -2.23 20.21 4.19
C GLU A 323 -2.30 20.80 2.77
N ALA A 324 -1.84 20.06 1.76
CA ALA A 324 -1.90 20.49 0.35
C ALA A 324 -3.35 20.60 -0.15
N GLU A 325 -4.22 19.68 0.22
CA GLU A 325 -5.66 19.71 -0.10
C GLU A 325 -6.35 20.92 0.55
N LEU A 326 -6.07 21.18 1.83
CA LEU A 326 -6.56 22.35 2.55
C LEU A 326 -6.21 23.65 1.82
N VAL A 327 -4.98 23.80 1.34
CA VAL A 327 -4.56 24.98 0.58
C VAL A 327 -5.40 25.12 -0.71
N VAL A 328 -5.60 24.03 -1.46
CA VAL A 328 -6.41 24.03 -2.68
C VAL A 328 -7.85 24.44 -2.39
N ASP A 329 -8.47 23.83 -1.37
CA ASP A 329 -9.85 24.11 -1.00
C ASP A 329 -10.05 25.59 -0.65
N VAL A 330 -9.11 26.17 0.11
CA VAL A 330 -9.16 27.57 0.52
C VAL A 330 -8.97 28.51 -0.67
N LEU A 331 -8.02 28.21 -1.56
CA LEU A 331 -7.81 28.99 -2.79
C LEU A 331 -9.00 28.90 -3.76
N GLY A 332 -9.67 27.75 -3.84
CA GLY A 332 -10.84 27.56 -4.70
C GLY A 332 -12.07 28.36 -4.27
N HIS A 333 -12.16 28.75 -3.00
CA HIS A 333 -13.28 29.52 -2.45
C HIS A 333 -13.07 31.05 -2.49
N GLU A 334 -11.84 31.54 -2.74
CA GLU A 334 -11.56 32.97 -2.80
C GLU A 334 -11.17 33.43 -4.23
N ALA A 335 -12.08 34.14 -4.90
CA ALA A 335 -11.79 34.82 -6.16
C ALA A 335 -11.25 36.24 -5.90
N GLY A 336 -9.95 36.49 -6.10
CA GLY A 336 -9.35 37.84 -6.08
C GLY A 336 -8.01 37.96 -5.33
N GLU A 337 -7.63 39.19 -4.98
CA GLU A 337 -6.35 39.57 -4.32
C GLU A 337 -6.07 38.84 -2.98
N ALA A 338 -7.09 38.25 -2.35
CA ALA A 338 -6.94 37.50 -1.09
C ALA A 338 -6.23 36.14 -1.26
N GLY A 339 -6.20 35.58 -2.48
CA GLY A 339 -5.48 34.35 -2.83
C GLY A 339 -3.95 34.45 -2.73
N GLU A 340 -3.37 35.65 -2.83
CA GLU A 340 -1.92 35.87 -2.62
C GLU A 340 -1.56 35.85 -1.13
N ASP A 341 -2.43 36.37 -0.25
CA ASP A 341 -2.21 36.37 1.21
C ASP A 341 -2.36 34.95 1.81
N ILE A 342 -3.16 34.07 1.20
CA ILE A 342 -3.30 32.66 1.62
C ILE A 342 -1.97 31.88 1.49
N ARG A 343 -1.04 32.35 0.65
CA ARG A 343 0.32 31.77 0.54
C ARG A 343 1.31 32.36 1.56
N SER A 344 0.87 33.28 2.41
CA SER A 344 1.65 33.84 3.52
C SER A 344 2.05 32.76 4.53
N SER A 345 3.17 32.97 5.21
CA SER A 345 3.68 32.08 6.26
C SER A 345 2.67 31.87 7.40
N THR A 346 1.82 32.87 7.69
CA THR A 346 0.78 32.74 8.73
C THR A 346 -0.30 31.73 8.36
N TYR A 347 -0.79 31.74 7.11
CA TYR A 347 -1.79 30.77 6.65
C TYR A 347 -1.19 29.37 6.62
N ARG A 348 0.05 29.21 6.12
CA ARG A 348 0.74 27.92 6.16
C ARG A 348 0.85 27.36 7.58
N LEU A 349 1.18 28.19 8.57
CA LEU A 349 1.22 27.77 9.98
C LEU A 349 -0.16 27.31 10.49
N LEU A 350 -1.22 28.06 10.17
CA LEU A 350 -2.58 27.70 10.57
C LEU A 350 -3.06 26.42 9.87
N ILE A 351 -2.78 26.26 8.58
CA ILE A 351 -3.16 25.08 7.80
C ILE A 351 -2.40 23.85 8.29
N ASN A 352 -1.09 23.97 8.58
CA ASN A 352 -0.31 22.88 9.16
C ASN A 352 -0.85 22.47 10.55
N THR A 353 -1.21 23.46 11.38
CA THR A 353 -1.86 23.21 12.67
C THR A 353 -3.21 22.53 12.47
N LEU A 354 -4.04 22.98 11.51
CA LEU A 354 -5.34 22.40 11.20
C LEU A 354 -5.21 20.94 10.70
N ALA A 355 -4.20 20.64 9.89
CA ALA A 355 -3.92 19.29 9.42
C ALA A 355 -3.42 18.35 10.53
N SER A 356 -2.75 18.90 11.56
CA SER A 356 -2.12 18.11 12.63
C SER A 356 -2.96 18.01 13.91
N ARG A 357 -3.71 19.06 14.24
CA ARG A 357 -4.49 19.28 15.47
C ARG A 357 -5.74 20.12 15.14
N PRO A 358 -6.69 19.58 14.37
CA PRO A 358 -7.86 20.33 13.92
C PRO A 358 -8.69 20.92 15.07
N GLU A 359 -8.76 20.22 16.19
CA GLU A 359 -9.44 20.64 17.41
C GLU A 359 -8.90 21.98 17.96
N GLU A 360 -7.59 22.23 17.91
CA GLU A 360 -7.00 23.47 18.41
C GLU A 360 -7.45 24.67 17.57
N VAL A 361 -7.49 24.51 16.24
CA VAL A 361 -7.89 25.58 15.32
C VAL A 361 -9.39 25.84 15.40
N VAL A 362 -10.20 24.79 15.51
CA VAL A 362 -11.66 24.91 15.71
C VAL A 362 -11.96 25.58 17.05
N GLN A 363 -11.30 25.18 18.13
CA GLN A 363 -11.47 25.82 19.43
C GLN A 363 -11.07 27.30 19.36
N PHE A 364 -9.95 27.62 18.71
CA PHE A 364 -9.53 29.01 18.54
C PHE A 364 -10.54 29.84 17.72
N TYR A 365 -11.13 29.27 16.67
CA TYR A 365 -12.24 29.87 15.93
C TYR A 365 -13.46 30.14 16.82
N GLU A 366 -13.85 29.16 17.64
CA GLU A 366 -14.97 29.24 18.58
C GLU A 366 -14.79 30.34 19.64
N GLU A 367 -13.57 30.49 20.15
CA GLU A 367 -13.21 31.49 21.16
C GLU A 367 -13.02 32.91 20.58
N THR A 368 -13.02 33.07 19.25
CA THR A 368 -12.72 34.35 18.60
C THR A 368 -13.88 34.84 17.74
N VAL A 369 -14.01 34.35 16.51
CA VAL A 369 -14.88 34.93 15.48
C VAL A 369 -16.19 34.17 15.27
N ALA A 370 -16.31 32.94 15.77
CA ALA A 370 -17.55 32.16 15.67
C ALA A 370 -18.80 32.89 16.23
N PRO A 371 -18.74 33.64 17.35
CA PRO A 371 -19.88 34.44 17.82
C PRO A 371 -20.34 35.48 16.80
N LEU A 372 -19.41 36.06 16.02
CA LEU A 372 -19.73 37.03 14.97
C LEU A 372 -20.39 36.35 13.77
N VAL A 373 -19.85 35.21 13.33
CA VAL A 373 -20.40 34.42 12.22
C VAL A 373 -21.85 34.04 12.52
N ARG A 374 -22.11 33.47 13.70
CA ARG A 374 -23.48 33.11 14.14
C ARG A 374 -24.41 34.32 14.19
N TYR A 375 -23.91 35.46 14.66
CA TYR A 375 -24.69 36.68 14.74
C TYR A 375 -25.03 37.22 13.34
N ASP A 376 -24.07 37.22 12.41
CA ASP A 376 -24.27 37.64 11.02
C ASP A 376 -25.27 36.73 10.29
N GLU A 377 -25.19 35.41 10.50
CA GLU A 377 -26.17 34.45 9.97
C GLU A 377 -27.57 34.69 10.54
N GLN A 378 -27.69 34.82 11.86
CA GLN A 378 -28.98 34.96 12.54
C GLN A 378 -29.69 36.29 12.20
N TYR A 379 -28.94 37.38 12.17
CA TYR A 379 -29.50 38.73 12.04
C TYR A 379 -29.28 39.37 10.67
N ARG A 380 -28.65 38.65 9.74
CA ARG A 380 -28.28 39.16 8.40
C ARG A 380 -27.48 40.45 8.48
N THR A 381 -26.49 40.48 9.37
CA THR A 381 -25.53 41.57 9.52
C THR A 381 -24.20 41.25 8.85
N ASP A 382 -23.22 42.15 8.98
CA ASP A 382 -21.87 41.99 8.42
C ASP A 382 -20.82 42.54 9.40
N LEU A 383 -20.79 41.95 10.59
CA LEU A 383 -19.79 42.24 11.63
C LEU A 383 -18.43 41.64 11.26
N VAL A 384 -18.41 40.42 10.71
CA VAL A 384 -17.19 39.77 10.24
C VAL A 384 -16.49 40.64 9.17
N GLY A 385 -17.22 41.07 8.13
CA GLY A 385 -16.67 41.96 7.10
C GLY A 385 -16.26 43.33 7.65
N THR A 386 -16.94 43.84 8.68
CA THR A 386 -16.53 45.09 9.35
C THR A 386 -15.19 44.95 10.08
N VAL A 387 -14.98 43.87 10.83
CA VAL A 387 -13.70 43.62 11.52
C VAL A 387 -12.59 43.40 10.49
N GLU A 388 -12.86 42.63 9.45
CA GLU A 388 -11.91 42.38 8.37
C GLU A 388 -11.47 43.69 7.69
N ALA A 389 -12.43 44.53 7.29
CA ALA A 389 -12.14 45.84 6.70
C ALA A 389 -11.36 46.74 7.67
N TYR A 390 -11.72 46.72 8.96
CA TYR A 390 -11.03 47.51 9.98
C TYR A 390 -9.56 47.14 10.11
N LEU A 391 -9.25 45.84 10.18
CA LEU A 391 -7.88 45.34 10.26
C LEU A 391 -7.11 45.60 8.96
N ARG A 392 -7.73 45.36 7.79
CA ARG A 392 -7.14 45.62 6.47
C ARG A 392 -6.76 47.09 6.28
N HIS A 393 -7.55 48.02 6.80
CA HIS A 393 -7.28 49.45 6.74
C HIS A 393 -6.46 49.98 7.93
N ASN A 394 -5.59 49.13 8.51
CA ASN A 394 -4.69 49.49 9.59
C ASN A 394 -5.41 50.13 10.78
N CYS A 395 -6.59 49.62 11.13
CA CYS A 395 -7.41 50.11 12.24
C CYS A 395 -7.86 51.57 12.08
N ASN A 396 -7.90 52.09 10.85
CA ASN A 396 -8.36 53.45 10.58
C ASN A 396 -9.88 53.49 10.38
N MET A 397 -10.59 54.10 11.32
CA MET A 397 -12.05 54.21 11.31
C MET A 397 -12.62 54.88 10.04
N ASN A 398 -11.98 55.94 9.54
CA ASN A 398 -12.48 56.67 8.37
C ASN A 398 -12.25 55.89 7.09
N SER A 399 -11.07 55.28 6.93
CA SER A 399 -10.77 54.42 5.78
C SER A 399 -11.68 53.19 5.77
N THR A 400 -11.92 52.58 6.93
CA THR A 400 -12.86 51.46 7.09
C THR A 400 -14.28 51.86 6.70
N ALA A 401 -14.76 52.99 7.21
CA ALA A 401 -16.09 53.51 6.91
C ALA A 401 -16.29 53.71 5.40
N SER A 402 -15.29 54.31 4.73
CA SER A 402 -15.31 54.46 3.27
C SER A 402 -15.33 53.10 2.55
N ALA A 403 -14.54 52.13 3.01
CA ALA A 403 -14.44 50.81 2.37
C ALA A 403 -15.73 49.98 2.46
N ILE A 404 -16.45 50.06 3.58
CA ILE A 404 -17.72 49.35 3.77
C ILE A 404 -18.96 50.22 3.50
N TYR A 405 -18.78 51.38 2.86
CA TYR A 405 -19.83 52.35 2.53
C TYR A 405 -20.74 52.72 3.73
N ALA A 406 -20.13 52.90 4.90
CA ALA A 406 -20.80 53.24 6.14
C ALA A 406 -20.33 54.61 6.70
N HIS A 407 -21.05 55.14 7.68
CA HIS A 407 -20.56 56.28 8.45
C HIS A 407 -19.60 55.81 9.55
N ARG A 408 -18.60 56.62 9.94
CA ARG A 408 -17.63 56.26 11.00
C ARG A 408 -18.30 55.84 12.33
N HIS A 409 -19.45 56.43 12.64
CA HIS A 409 -20.22 56.10 13.85
C HIS A 409 -20.87 54.71 13.75
N THR A 410 -21.26 54.29 12.55
CA THR A 410 -21.75 52.93 12.31
C THR A 410 -20.63 51.91 12.50
N VAL A 411 -19.41 52.21 12.03
CA VAL A 411 -18.23 51.37 12.26
C VAL A 411 -17.96 51.24 13.76
N ALA A 412 -17.93 52.36 14.49
CA ALA A 412 -17.74 52.36 15.94
C ALA A 412 -18.80 51.51 16.67
N TYR A 413 -20.07 51.65 16.30
CA TYR A 413 -21.15 50.83 16.86
C TYR A 413 -20.97 49.34 16.56
N ARG A 414 -20.60 48.98 15.33
CA ARG A 414 -20.37 47.58 14.94
C ARG A 414 -19.18 46.98 15.67
N LEU A 415 -18.09 47.74 15.87
CA LEU A 415 -16.92 47.28 16.63
C LEU A 415 -17.22 47.15 18.13
N GLU A 416 -18.08 48.00 18.70
CA GLU A 416 -18.57 47.79 20.07
C GLU A 416 -19.41 46.51 20.16
N ARG A 417 -20.29 46.26 19.20
CA ARG A 417 -21.05 45.00 19.13
C ARG A 417 -20.14 43.78 19.00
N VAL A 418 -19.03 43.89 18.25
CA VAL A 418 -18.01 42.84 18.16
C VAL A 418 -17.46 42.53 19.55
N ARG A 419 -17.08 43.56 20.30
CA ARG A 419 -16.59 43.42 21.69
C ARG A 419 -17.63 42.76 22.60
N GLU A 420 -18.88 43.17 22.52
CA GLU A 420 -19.98 42.59 23.32
C GLU A 420 -20.17 41.09 23.04
N LEU A 421 -20.02 40.66 21.79
CA LEU A 421 -20.27 39.28 21.36
C LEU A 421 -19.09 38.33 21.60
N THR A 422 -17.86 38.81 21.36
CA THR A 422 -16.66 37.97 21.44
C THR A 422 -15.92 38.11 22.76
N GLY A 423 -16.17 39.19 23.50
CA GLY A 423 -15.35 39.59 24.65
C GLY A 423 -13.99 40.17 24.28
N LEU A 424 -13.67 40.30 22.98
CA LEU A 424 -12.40 40.81 22.46
C LEU A 424 -12.58 42.27 22.02
N ASP A 425 -11.77 43.18 22.55
CA ASP A 425 -11.85 44.62 22.23
C ASP A 425 -10.99 44.96 21.00
N PRO A 426 -11.58 45.32 19.84
CA PRO A 426 -10.82 45.66 18.62
C PRO A 426 -9.91 46.89 18.77
N MET A 427 -10.00 47.62 19.88
CA MET A 427 -9.13 48.75 20.19
C MET A 427 -7.84 48.34 20.90
N THR A 428 -7.72 47.12 21.44
CA THR A 428 -6.49 46.61 22.05
C THR A 428 -5.65 45.82 21.04
N SER A 429 -4.31 45.86 21.18
CA SER A 429 -3.44 45.17 20.22
C SER A 429 -3.59 43.66 20.28
N GLU A 430 -3.64 43.09 21.48
CA GLU A 430 -3.75 41.65 21.70
C GLU A 430 -5.05 41.08 21.13
N ASP A 431 -6.18 41.73 21.37
CA ASP A 431 -7.47 41.27 20.86
C ASP A 431 -7.57 41.44 19.33
N ARG A 432 -6.96 42.48 18.76
CA ARG A 432 -6.86 42.61 17.30
C ARG A 432 -6.08 41.47 16.66
N GLU A 433 -4.97 41.06 17.27
CA GLU A 433 -4.19 39.92 16.80
C GLU A 433 -5.01 38.63 16.88
N ARG A 434 -5.71 38.41 17.99
CA ARG A 434 -6.61 37.25 18.17
C ARG A 434 -7.75 37.25 17.15
N LEU A 435 -8.43 38.37 16.96
CA LEU A 435 -9.49 38.53 15.96
C LEU A 435 -8.95 38.33 14.54
N GLY A 436 -7.79 38.91 14.21
CA GLY A 436 -7.15 38.76 12.91
C GLY A 436 -6.77 37.30 12.61
N LEU A 437 -6.22 36.59 13.60
CA LEU A 437 -5.92 35.16 13.46
C LEU A 437 -7.22 34.34 13.39
N GLY A 438 -8.24 34.72 14.15
CA GLY A 438 -9.55 34.08 14.15
C GLY A 438 -10.24 34.18 12.79
N LEU A 439 -10.16 35.33 12.12
CA LEU A 439 -10.64 35.51 10.75
C LEU A 439 -9.92 34.59 9.77
N LYS A 440 -8.59 34.44 9.89
CA LYS A 440 -7.82 33.50 9.06
C LYS A 440 -8.21 32.05 9.34
N ALA A 441 -8.41 31.68 10.61
CA ALA A 441 -8.91 30.36 11.02
C ALA A 441 -10.30 30.08 10.44
N TYR A 442 -11.21 31.06 10.50
CA TYR A 442 -12.53 30.96 9.88
C TYR A 442 -12.44 30.70 8.39
N ARG A 443 -11.57 31.41 7.65
CA ARG A 443 -11.40 31.18 6.20
C ARG A 443 -10.97 29.77 5.84
N ILE A 444 -10.09 29.16 6.64
CA ILE A 444 -9.61 27.80 6.38
C ILE A 444 -10.59 26.71 6.86
N ILE A 445 -11.46 27.02 7.82
CA ILE A 445 -12.49 26.11 8.33
C ILE A 445 -13.79 26.21 7.53
N ALA A 446 -14.19 27.40 7.08
CA ALA A 446 -15.48 27.65 6.45
C ALA A 446 -15.84 26.73 5.27
N PRO A 447 -14.90 26.35 4.37
CA PRO A 447 -15.17 25.37 3.31
C PRO A 447 -15.61 23.99 3.83
N ARG A 448 -15.34 23.67 5.11
CA ARG A 448 -15.62 22.38 5.76
C ARG A 448 -16.83 22.42 6.69
N LEU A 449 -17.43 23.58 6.95
CA LEU A 449 -18.60 23.67 7.81
C LEU A 449 -19.84 23.15 7.06
N PRO A 450 -20.67 22.29 7.67
CA PRO A 450 -21.96 21.90 7.10
C PRO A 450 -22.83 23.15 6.97
N ARG A 451 -23.34 23.41 5.76
CA ARG A 451 -24.23 24.54 5.45
C ARG A 451 -25.67 24.30 5.87
#